data_AF-A0A3G9IUU5-F1
#
_entry.id   AF-A0A3G9IUU5-F1
#
_cell.length_a   1.000
_cell.length_b   1.000
_cell.length_c   1.000
_cell.angle_alpha   90.00
_cell.angle_beta   90.00
_cell.angle_gamma   90.00
#
_symmetry.space_group_name_H-M   'P 1'
#
loop_
_entity.id
_entity.type
_entity.pdbx_description
1 polymer ?
#
loop_
_entity_poly.entity_id
_entity_poly.type
_entity_poly.pdbx_seq_one_letter_code
_entity_poly.pdbx_strand_id
1 'polypeptide(L)'
;MKSFRYVDSIFTDEAHLLINQGKITTLEQLNIYFHSWMESYNNRVHRTTKQTPKHRFEASSESIRHMTAEELQTLFLWGEERSVRKTSVVEIEGNVYDVDTSLKGKKIQVRYNPFDLSMIQIWNDVRYEDARSAELRSQKHSKLPADQEEAQTTAIGSNYLERLKAEQEAKKRKELGTTSFAKLKEKKKRGDLPC
;
A
#
# COMPACT_ATOMS: atom_id res chain seq x y z
N MET A 1 -7.77 -27.19 -7.09
CA MET A 1 -8.24 -25.88 -7.60
C MET A 1 -9.78 -25.80 -7.63
N LYS A 2 -10.48 -25.84 -6.48
CA LYS A 2 -11.96 -25.74 -6.40
C LYS A 2 -12.47 -24.60 -5.51
N SER A 3 -11.58 -23.96 -4.73
CA SER A 3 -11.93 -22.84 -3.83
C SER A 3 -12.33 -21.56 -4.58
N PHE A 4 -11.70 -21.30 -5.73
CA PHE A 4 -11.90 -20.06 -6.48
C PHE A 4 -13.31 -19.91 -7.09
N ARG A 5 -14.00 -21.01 -7.44
CA ARG A 5 -15.38 -20.94 -7.99
C ARG A 5 -16.42 -20.34 -7.02
N TYR A 6 -16.23 -20.54 -5.71
CA TYR A 6 -17.19 -20.07 -4.70
C TYR A 6 -16.98 -18.59 -4.36
N VAL A 7 -15.71 -18.16 -4.30
CA VAL A 7 -15.32 -16.76 -4.15
C VAL A 7 -15.87 -15.94 -5.32
N ASP A 8 -15.77 -16.49 -6.53
CA ASP A 8 -16.18 -15.85 -7.77
C ASP A 8 -17.69 -15.65 -7.86
N SER A 9 -18.52 -16.60 -7.40
CA SER A 9 -19.99 -16.45 -7.52
C SER A 9 -20.62 -15.45 -6.55
N ILE A 10 -20.24 -15.47 -5.26
CA ILE A 10 -21.02 -14.73 -4.24
C ILE A 10 -20.73 -13.24 -4.26
N PHE A 11 -19.45 -12.86 -4.38
CA PHE A 11 -19.10 -11.44 -4.41
C PHE A 11 -19.53 -10.80 -5.73
N THR A 12 -19.24 -11.45 -6.85
CA THR A 12 -19.43 -10.88 -8.19
C THR A 12 -20.92 -10.64 -8.50
N ASP A 13 -21.81 -11.57 -8.13
CA ASP A 13 -23.25 -11.41 -8.33
C ASP A 13 -23.80 -10.19 -7.56
N GLU A 14 -23.40 -10.03 -6.30
CA GLU A 14 -23.82 -8.89 -5.48
C GLU A 14 -23.20 -7.57 -5.92
N ALA A 15 -21.93 -7.59 -6.33
CA ALA A 15 -21.25 -6.42 -6.87
C ALA A 15 -21.91 -5.96 -8.17
N HIS A 16 -22.24 -6.88 -9.09
CA HIS A 16 -22.96 -6.54 -10.32
C HIS A 16 -24.35 -5.97 -10.06
N LEU A 17 -25.08 -6.51 -9.08
CA LEU A 17 -26.37 -5.95 -8.68
C LEU A 17 -26.22 -4.50 -8.18
N LEU A 18 -25.21 -4.23 -7.36
CA LEU A 18 -24.92 -2.88 -6.87
C LEU A 18 -24.49 -1.92 -8.00
N ILE A 19 -23.69 -2.39 -8.95
CA ILE A 19 -23.28 -1.62 -10.14
C ILE A 19 -24.51 -1.29 -11.00
N ASN A 20 -25.35 -2.28 -11.30
CA ASN A 20 -26.56 -2.10 -12.13
C ASN A 20 -27.58 -1.16 -11.46
N GLN A 21 -27.58 -1.08 -10.13
CA GLN A 21 -28.41 -0.15 -9.37
C GLN A 21 -27.78 1.25 -9.23
N GLY A 22 -26.61 1.49 -9.82
CA GLY A 22 -25.90 2.77 -9.76
C GLY A 22 -25.31 3.09 -8.38
N LYS A 23 -25.12 2.09 -7.52
CA LYS A 23 -24.63 2.24 -6.13
C LYS A 23 -23.13 2.08 -6.01
N ILE A 24 -22.54 1.25 -6.86
CA ILE A 24 -21.10 1.23 -7.10
C ILE A 24 -20.88 1.92 -8.44
N THR A 25 -20.32 3.12 -8.39
CA THR A 25 -20.02 3.93 -9.58
C THR A 25 -18.52 4.12 -9.78
N THR A 26 -17.71 3.83 -8.76
CA THR A 26 -16.26 3.97 -8.82
C THR A 26 -15.54 2.67 -8.44
N LEU A 27 -14.31 2.51 -8.94
CA LEU A 27 -13.43 1.39 -8.56
C LEU A 27 -13.11 1.40 -7.07
N GLU A 28 -12.96 2.59 -6.48
CA GLU A 28 -12.71 2.75 -5.04
C GLU A 28 -13.85 2.17 -4.19
N GLN A 29 -15.11 2.47 -4.55
CA GLN A 29 -16.28 1.91 -3.87
C GLN A 29 -16.30 0.39 -3.98
N LEU A 30 -16.00 -0.16 -5.17
CA LEU A 30 -15.91 -1.61 -5.37
C LEU A 30 -14.83 -2.24 -4.47
N ASN A 31 -13.65 -1.62 -4.38
CA ASN A 31 -12.56 -2.10 -3.53
C ASN A 31 -12.95 -2.10 -2.04
N ILE A 32 -13.68 -1.09 -1.57
CA ILE A 32 -14.18 -1.03 -0.19
C ILE A 32 -15.12 -2.21 0.10
N TYR A 33 -16.08 -2.47 -0.79
CA TYR A 33 -16.98 -3.61 -0.63
C TYR A 33 -16.25 -4.95 -0.72
N PHE A 34 -15.29 -5.06 -1.62
CA PHE A 34 -14.45 -6.27 -1.76
C PHE A 34 -13.63 -6.54 -0.51
N HIS A 35 -12.98 -5.54 0.07
CA HIS A 35 -12.26 -5.68 1.34
C HIS A 35 -13.21 -6.07 2.48
N SER A 36 -14.41 -5.49 2.53
CA SER A 36 -15.42 -5.84 3.54
C SER A 36 -15.84 -7.31 3.44
N TRP A 37 -16.06 -7.77 2.21
CA TRP A 37 -16.41 -9.15 1.90
C TRP A 37 -15.28 -10.13 2.24
N MET A 38 -14.04 -9.80 1.86
CA MET A 38 -12.87 -10.67 2.05
C MET A 38 -12.59 -10.93 3.53
N GLU A 39 -12.70 -9.92 4.38
CA GLU A 39 -12.53 -10.08 5.82
C GLU A 39 -13.62 -11.00 6.41
N SER A 40 -14.87 -10.84 5.97
CA SER A 40 -15.96 -11.73 6.41
C SER A 40 -15.71 -13.17 5.97
N TYR A 41 -15.28 -13.36 4.73
CA TYR A 41 -14.91 -14.67 4.19
C TYR A 41 -13.78 -15.32 5.00
N ASN A 42 -12.69 -14.58 5.26
CA ASN A 42 -11.52 -15.08 5.97
C ASN A 42 -11.83 -15.46 7.44
N ASN A 43 -12.85 -14.85 8.04
CA ASN A 43 -13.30 -15.13 9.41
C ASN A 43 -14.49 -16.10 9.50
N ARG A 44 -15.07 -16.54 8.39
CA ARG A 44 -16.20 -17.48 8.39
C ARG A 44 -15.71 -18.91 8.47
N VAL A 45 -16.36 -19.74 9.30
CA VAL A 45 -16.09 -21.18 9.36
C VAL A 45 -16.55 -21.84 8.05
N HIS A 46 -15.63 -22.51 7.36
CA HIS A 46 -15.94 -23.20 6.12
C HIS A 46 -16.40 -24.62 6.36
N ARG A 47 -17.42 -25.06 5.60
CA ARG A 47 -18.06 -26.38 5.77
C ARG A 47 -17.09 -27.55 5.63
N THR A 48 -16.15 -27.46 4.69
CA THR A 48 -15.19 -28.53 4.37
C THR A 48 -14.07 -28.64 5.40
N THR A 49 -13.51 -27.52 5.83
CA THR A 49 -12.35 -27.48 6.74
C THR A 49 -12.75 -27.40 8.20
N LYS A 50 -14.01 -27.07 8.49
CA LYS A 50 -14.54 -26.81 9.85
C LYS A 50 -13.78 -25.73 10.63
N GLN A 51 -12.99 -24.94 9.92
CA GLN A 51 -12.13 -23.88 10.44
C GLN A 51 -12.27 -22.64 9.54
N THR A 52 -11.92 -21.47 10.07
CA THR A 52 -11.83 -20.24 9.26
C THR A 52 -10.55 -20.29 8.40
N PRO A 53 -10.57 -19.72 7.18
CA PRO A 53 -9.36 -19.60 6.37
C PRO A 53 -8.21 -18.92 7.14
N LYS A 54 -8.50 -17.85 7.89
CA LYS A 54 -7.53 -17.12 8.69
C LYS A 54 -6.86 -18.00 9.75
N HIS A 55 -7.66 -18.68 10.58
CA HIS A 55 -7.15 -19.57 11.63
C HIS A 55 -6.29 -20.69 11.05
N ARG A 56 -6.72 -21.27 9.92
CA ARG A 56 -5.97 -22.35 9.27
C ARG A 56 -4.63 -21.85 8.71
N PHE A 57 -4.60 -20.65 8.14
CA PHE A 57 -3.37 -20.02 7.65
C PHE A 57 -2.41 -19.71 8.80
N GLU A 58 -2.90 -19.10 9.87
CA GLU A 58 -2.13 -18.77 11.09
C GLU A 58 -1.56 -20.03 11.77
N ALA A 59 -2.35 -21.11 11.83
CA ALA A 59 -1.91 -22.39 12.39
C ALA A 59 -0.87 -23.11 11.53
N SER A 60 -0.77 -22.79 10.23
CA SER A 60 0.17 -23.40 9.29
C SER A 60 1.45 -22.56 9.11
N SER A 61 1.67 -21.53 9.94
CA SER A 61 2.70 -20.49 9.75
C SER A 61 4.13 -20.90 10.10
N GLU A 62 4.44 -22.21 10.16
CA GLU A 62 5.74 -22.75 10.60
C GLU A 62 6.95 -22.32 9.75
N SER A 63 6.75 -21.57 8.65
CA SER A 63 7.85 -21.11 7.79
C SER A 63 7.65 -19.71 7.18
N ILE A 64 7.05 -18.76 7.91
CA ILE A 64 7.01 -17.36 7.42
C ILE A 64 8.38 -16.72 7.64
N ARG A 65 9.17 -16.59 6.56
CA ARG A 65 10.38 -15.77 6.57
C ARG A 65 9.99 -14.30 6.55
N HIS A 66 10.43 -13.57 7.57
CA HIS A 66 10.30 -12.12 7.60
C HIS A 66 11.47 -11.50 6.83
N MET A 67 11.17 -10.49 6.02
CA MET A 67 12.18 -9.66 5.35
C MET A 67 12.39 -8.40 6.19
N THR A 68 13.61 -7.87 6.18
CA THR A 68 13.85 -6.58 6.84
C THR A 68 13.19 -5.45 6.04
N ALA A 69 12.99 -4.29 6.68
CA ALA A 69 12.41 -3.13 6.01
C ALA A 69 13.27 -2.69 4.80
N GLU A 70 14.60 -2.78 4.94
CA GLU A 70 15.56 -2.44 3.90
C GLU A 70 15.45 -3.40 2.71
N GLU A 71 15.39 -4.72 2.96
CA GLU A 71 15.20 -5.71 1.90
C GLU A 71 13.87 -5.48 1.16
N LEU A 72 12.80 -5.21 1.90
CA LEU A 72 11.48 -4.96 1.32
C LEU A 72 11.46 -3.68 0.47
N GLN A 73 12.11 -2.60 0.93
CA GLN A 73 12.19 -1.35 0.18
C GLN A 73 12.84 -1.53 -1.20
N THR A 74 13.87 -2.39 -1.31
CA THR A 74 14.54 -2.63 -2.59
C THR A 74 13.63 -3.26 -3.64
N LEU A 75 12.58 -3.99 -3.24
CA LEU A 75 11.63 -4.63 -4.14
C LEU A 75 10.66 -3.63 -4.79
N PHE A 76 10.45 -2.46 -4.16
CA PHE A 76 9.49 -1.45 -4.61
C PHE A 76 10.13 -0.28 -5.37
N LEU A 77 11.44 -0.36 -5.65
CA LEU A 77 12.11 0.66 -6.45
C LEU A 77 11.58 0.64 -7.88
N TRP A 78 11.28 1.83 -8.41
CA TRP A 78 10.91 2.01 -9.81
C TRP A 78 12.15 1.95 -10.68
N GLY A 79 12.08 1.21 -11.78
CA GLY A 79 13.15 1.07 -12.75
C GLY A 79 12.87 1.84 -14.04
N GLU A 80 13.85 2.58 -14.54
CA GLU A 80 13.78 3.23 -15.85
C GLU A 80 15.15 3.16 -16.56
N GLU A 81 15.14 3.06 -17.89
CA GLU A 81 16.36 3.15 -18.70
C GLU A 81 16.66 4.62 -19.03
N ARG A 82 17.90 5.05 -18.77
CA ARG A 82 18.36 6.40 -19.09
C ARG A 82 19.71 6.38 -19.77
N SER A 83 19.93 7.35 -20.65
CA SER A 83 21.23 7.58 -21.27
C SER A 83 22.04 8.59 -20.44
N VAL A 84 23.26 8.23 -20.10
CA VAL A 84 24.19 9.11 -19.39
C VAL A 84 24.72 10.16 -20.36
N ARG A 85 24.68 11.43 -19.97
CA ARG A 85 25.20 12.54 -20.77
C ARG A 85 26.72 12.47 -20.92
N LYS A 86 27.26 13.22 -21.88
CA LYS A 86 28.73 13.37 -22.05
C LYS A 86 29.41 14.01 -20.82
N THR A 87 28.67 14.59 -19.91
CA THR A 87 29.18 15.15 -18.65
C THR A 87 29.16 14.16 -17.49
N SER A 88 28.88 12.87 -17.73
CA SER A 88 28.76 11.82 -16.69
C SER A 88 27.63 12.11 -15.71
N VAL A 89 26.49 12.54 -16.24
CA VAL A 89 25.31 12.94 -15.48
C VAL A 89 24.07 12.26 -16.04
N VAL A 90 23.14 11.89 -15.17
CA VAL A 90 21.80 11.41 -15.53
C VAL A 90 20.73 12.33 -14.92
N GLU A 91 19.60 12.47 -15.61
CA GLU A 91 18.49 13.32 -15.19
C GLU A 91 17.21 12.50 -15.01
N ILE A 92 16.58 12.63 -13.84
CA ILE A 92 15.31 11.98 -13.46
C ILE A 92 14.40 13.05 -12.84
N GLU A 93 13.18 13.22 -13.35
CA GLU A 93 12.20 14.21 -12.82
C GLU A 93 12.77 15.63 -12.63
N GLY A 94 13.70 16.04 -13.51
CA GLY A 94 14.39 17.33 -13.44
C GLY A 94 15.49 17.44 -12.38
N ASN A 95 15.75 16.37 -11.62
CA ASN A 95 16.90 16.25 -10.73
C ASN A 95 18.11 15.72 -11.50
N VAL A 96 19.30 16.11 -11.06
CA VAL A 96 20.56 15.87 -11.76
C VAL A 96 21.48 15.06 -10.85
N TYR A 97 21.94 13.91 -11.33
CA TYR A 97 22.75 12.96 -10.56
C TYR A 97 24.08 12.71 -11.26
N ASP A 98 25.16 12.90 -10.52
CA ASP A 98 26.51 12.55 -10.98
C ASP A 98 26.69 11.04 -10.94
N VAL A 99 27.24 10.49 -12.02
CA VAL A 99 27.48 9.05 -12.16
C VAL A 99 28.93 8.77 -12.52
N ASP A 100 29.33 7.51 -12.40
CA ASP A 100 30.68 7.09 -12.75
C ASP A 100 31.05 7.46 -14.20
N THR A 101 32.25 8.01 -14.38
CA THR A 101 32.71 8.50 -15.69
C THR A 101 32.81 7.41 -16.77
N SER A 102 32.98 6.15 -16.37
CA SER A 102 32.98 4.99 -17.28
C SER A 102 31.63 4.72 -17.95
N LEU A 103 30.55 5.32 -17.42
CA LEU A 103 29.19 5.20 -17.94
C LEU A 103 28.82 6.30 -18.95
N LYS A 104 29.72 7.26 -19.20
CA LYS A 104 29.52 8.37 -20.13
C LYS A 104 29.04 7.90 -21.52
N GLY A 105 27.87 8.38 -21.93
CA GLY A 105 27.26 8.04 -23.23
C GLY A 105 26.64 6.65 -23.31
N LYS A 106 26.66 5.86 -22.23
CA LYS A 106 26.02 4.55 -22.16
C LYS A 106 24.56 4.68 -21.71
N LYS A 107 23.78 3.66 -22.05
CA LYS A 107 22.45 3.44 -21.49
C LYS A 107 22.59 2.64 -20.21
N ILE A 108 21.92 3.08 -19.16
CA ILE A 108 21.96 2.47 -17.84
C ILE A 108 20.54 2.24 -17.34
N GLN A 109 20.36 1.27 -16.44
CA GLN A 109 19.14 1.13 -15.66
C GLN A 109 19.29 1.89 -14.35
N VAL A 110 18.36 2.80 -14.11
CA VAL A 110 18.26 3.55 -12.85
C VAL A 110 17.13 2.95 -12.03
N ARG A 111 17.35 2.76 -10.73
CA ARG A 111 16.30 2.36 -9.78
C ARG A 111 16.17 3.36 -8.65
N TYR A 112 14.97 3.78 -8.32
CA TYR A 112 14.76 4.82 -7.31
C TYR A 112 13.44 4.64 -6.56
N ASN A 113 13.35 5.24 -5.37
CA ASN A 113 12.10 5.30 -4.62
C ASN A 113 11.24 6.44 -5.21
N PRO A 114 10.03 6.18 -5.73
CA PRO A 114 9.21 7.25 -6.31
C PRO A 114 8.79 8.30 -5.26
N PHE A 115 8.78 7.95 -3.97
CA PHE A 115 8.42 8.86 -2.87
C PHE A 115 9.61 9.66 -2.33
N ASP A 116 10.84 9.31 -2.71
CA ASP A 116 12.06 10.00 -2.30
C ASP A 116 13.13 9.87 -3.40
N LEU A 117 13.34 10.97 -4.11
CA LEU A 117 14.30 11.07 -5.20
C LEU A 117 15.70 11.50 -4.76
N SER A 118 16.00 11.54 -3.45
CA SER A 118 17.33 11.95 -2.94
C SER A 118 18.48 11.08 -3.44
N MET A 119 18.21 9.79 -3.65
CA MET A 119 19.20 8.79 -4.03
C MET A 119 18.64 7.84 -5.09
N ILE A 120 19.50 7.48 -6.05
CA ILE A 120 19.19 6.52 -7.11
C ILE A 120 20.25 5.43 -7.17
N GLN A 121 19.84 4.21 -7.50
CA GLN A 121 20.75 3.09 -7.77
C GLN A 121 21.06 3.02 -9.26
N ILE A 122 22.31 2.74 -9.58
CA ILE A 122 22.81 2.70 -10.96
C ILE A 122 23.22 1.27 -11.32
N TRP A 123 22.73 0.80 -12.46
CA TRP A 123 22.97 -0.55 -12.97
C TRP A 123 23.37 -0.51 -14.45
N ASN A 124 24.45 -1.22 -14.78
CA ASN A 124 24.87 -1.48 -16.16
C ASN A 124 25.64 -2.81 -16.18
N ASP A 125 24.94 -3.92 -16.44
CA ASP A 125 25.34 -5.33 -16.22
C ASP A 125 25.69 -5.69 -14.77
N VAL A 126 26.37 -4.77 -14.07
CA VAL A 126 26.72 -4.81 -12.65
C VAL A 126 26.15 -3.60 -11.92
N ARG A 127 26.13 -3.68 -10.58
CA ARG A 127 25.73 -2.56 -9.71
C ARG A 127 26.91 -1.59 -9.53
N TYR A 128 26.64 -0.30 -9.70
CA TYR A 128 27.57 0.80 -9.42
C TYR A 128 27.22 1.48 -8.09
N GLU A 129 28.04 2.45 -7.67
CA GLU A 129 27.73 3.30 -6.53
C GLU A 129 26.41 4.06 -6.75
N ASP A 130 25.64 4.20 -5.67
CA ASP A 130 24.38 4.94 -5.69
C ASP A 130 24.68 6.44 -5.87
N ALA A 131 23.92 7.10 -6.75
CA ALA A 131 24.10 8.53 -7.01
C ALA A 131 23.11 9.37 -6.21
N ARG A 132 23.56 10.55 -5.78
CA ARG A 132 22.75 11.52 -5.02
C ARG A 132 22.66 12.83 -5.79
N SER A 133 21.50 13.47 -5.73
CA SER A 133 21.34 14.81 -6.31
C SER A 133 21.94 15.84 -5.36
N ALA A 134 22.75 16.77 -5.89
CA ALA A 134 23.24 17.90 -5.10
C ALA A 134 22.10 18.86 -4.71
N GLU A 135 21.15 19.06 -5.63
CA GLU A 135 19.96 19.87 -5.43
C GLU A 135 18.73 19.09 -5.89
N LEU A 136 17.71 18.97 -5.04
CA LEU A 136 16.46 18.30 -5.39
C LEU A 136 15.45 19.34 -5.89
N ARG A 137 15.22 19.35 -7.19
CA ARG A 137 14.17 20.13 -7.84
C ARG A 137 12.79 19.50 -7.62
N SER A 138 12.72 18.18 -7.64
CA SER A 138 11.52 17.42 -7.25
C SER A 138 11.85 16.42 -6.16
N GLN A 139 11.04 16.38 -5.10
CA GLN A 139 11.20 15.40 -4.01
C GLN A 139 10.56 14.05 -4.33
N LYS A 140 9.49 14.08 -5.13
CA LYS A 140 8.63 12.94 -5.45
C LYS A 140 8.46 12.81 -6.95
N HIS A 141 8.23 11.60 -7.43
CA HIS A 141 7.96 11.34 -8.82
C HIS A 141 6.55 11.84 -9.20
N SER A 142 6.42 12.57 -10.31
CA SER A 142 5.18 13.20 -10.78
C SER A 142 3.98 12.26 -10.96
N LYS A 143 4.25 11.00 -11.35
CA LYS A 143 3.24 9.95 -11.53
C LYS A 143 2.69 9.33 -10.23
N LEU A 144 3.15 9.76 -9.06
CA LEU A 144 2.56 9.28 -7.81
C LEU A 144 1.10 9.74 -7.70
N PRO A 145 0.16 8.85 -7.33
CA PRO A 145 -1.19 9.27 -7.03
C PRO A 145 -1.16 10.27 -5.86
N ALA A 146 -2.04 11.28 -5.91
CA ALA A 146 -2.25 12.15 -4.77
C ALA A 146 -2.74 11.32 -3.58
N ASP A 147 -2.26 11.63 -2.37
CA ASP A 147 -2.78 11.01 -1.15
C ASP A 147 -4.30 11.23 -1.12
N GLN A 148 -5.07 10.15 -1.27
CA GLN A 148 -6.52 10.24 -1.18
C GLN A 148 -6.86 10.35 0.32
N GLU A 149 -7.31 11.53 0.74
CA GLU A 149 -7.99 11.71 2.03
C GLU A 149 -9.16 10.73 2.10
N GLU A 150 -9.29 10.02 3.22
CA GLU A 150 -10.27 8.96 3.47
C GLU A 150 -11.67 9.40 3.01
N ALA A 151 -12.11 8.85 1.87
CA ALA A 151 -13.39 9.18 1.29
C ALA A 151 -14.53 8.78 2.23
N GLN A 152 -15.24 9.78 2.75
CA GLN A 152 -16.46 9.59 3.51
C GLN A 152 -17.54 9.00 2.61
N THR A 153 -17.86 7.72 2.82
CA THR A 153 -18.83 7.01 1.98
C THR A 153 -20.26 7.32 2.41
N THR A 154 -21.07 7.81 1.46
CA THR A 154 -22.53 7.78 1.53
C THR A 154 -23.03 6.33 1.36
N ALA A 155 -23.93 5.90 2.26
CA ALA A 155 -24.57 4.58 2.22
C ALA A 155 -25.58 4.47 1.06
N ILE A 156 -26.07 3.24 0.77
CA ILE A 156 -27.10 2.79 -0.20
C ILE A 156 -26.45 1.87 -1.27
N GLY A 157 -26.71 0.57 -1.45
CA GLY A 157 -27.77 -0.37 -1.02
C GLY A 157 -27.59 -1.82 -1.56
N SER A 158 -27.14 -2.80 -0.77
CA SER A 158 -27.47 -4.24 -0.84
C SER A 158 -27.23 -4.84 0.54
N ASN A 159 -28.20 -5.59 1.08
CA ASN A 159 -28.24 -5.89 2.52
C ASN A 159 -27.00 -6.64 3.03
N TYR A 160 -26.42 -7.55 2.23
CA TYR A 160 -25.29 -8.36 2.69
C TYR A 160 -23.97 -7.58 2.73
N LEU A 161 -23.52 -7.00 1.60
CA LEU A 161 -22.27 -6.22 1.57
C LEU A 161 -22.32 -4.98 2.47
N GLU A 162 -23.47 -4.30 2.56
CA GLU A 162 -23.64 -3.20 3.50
C GLU A 162 -23.59 -3.65 4.96
N ARG A 163 -24.25 -4.77 5.29
CA ARG A 163 -24.16 -5.33 6.65
C ARG A 163 -22.72 -5.68 7.00
N LEU A 164 -21.96 -6.28 6.08
CA LEU A 164 -20.55 -6.58 6.31
C LEU A 164 -19.72 -5.31 6.52
N LYS A 165 -19.95 -4.27 5.72
CA LYS A 165 -19.29 -2.98 5.89
C LYS A 165 -19.62 -2.35 7.24
N ALA A 166 -20.90 -2.32 7.61
CA ALA A 166 -21.37 -1.78 8.89
C ALA A 166 -20.82 -2.57 10.09
N GLU A 167 -20.76 -3.91 9.99
CA GLU A 167 -20.13 -4.76 11.00
C GLU A 167 -18.63 -4.45 11.15
N GLN A 168 -17.92 -4.19 10.07
CA GLN A 168 -16.51 -3.78 10.10
C GLN A 168 -16.32 -2.41 10.73
N GLU A 169 -17.10 -1.41 10.32
CA GLU A 169 -17.04 -0.06 10.90
C GLU A 169 -17.35 -0.10 12.40
N ALA A 170 -18.35 -0.89 12.81
CA ALA A 170 -18.68 -1.09 14.21
C ALA A 170 -17.56 -1.79 14.99
N LYS A 171 -16.88 -2.79 14.40
CA LYS A 171 -15.71 -3.45 15.00
C LYS A 171 -14.54 -2.49 15.12
N LYS A 172 -14.16 -1.80 14.04
CA LYS A 172 -13.12 -0.76 14.06
C LYS A 172 -13.41 0.31 15.11
N ARG A 173 -14.65 0.78 15.21
CA ARG A 173 -15.07 1.77 16.21
C ARG A 173 -14.97 1.25 17.66
N LYS A 174 -15.23 -0.05 17.88
CA LYS A 174 -15.04 -0.70 19.19
C LYS A 174 -13.57 -0.90 19.53
N GLU A 175 -12.75 -1.31 18.56
CA GLU A 175 -11.31 -1.53 18.69
C GLU A 175 -10.54 -0.23 18.93
N LEU A 176 -10.93 0.85 18.23
CA LEU A 176 -10.35 2.18 18.43
C LEU A 176 -10.67 2.74 19.83
N GLY A 177 -11.76 2.29 20.47
CA GLY A 177 -12.16 2.76 21.79
C GLY A 177 -12.29 4.29 21.89
N THR A 178 -12.55 4.82 23.08
CA THR A 178 -12.45 6.26 23.32
C THR A 178 -10.96 6.62 23.36
N THR A 179 -10.33 6.90 22.22
CA THR A 179 -9.08 7.69 22.18
C THR A 179 -9.41 9.10 22.65
N SER A 180 -9.65 9.24 23.95
CA SER A 180 -9.87 10.53 24.59
C SER A 180 -8.54 11.22 24.72
N PHE A 181 -8.30 12.20 23.84
CA PHE A 181 -7.23 13.18 23.96
C PHE A 181 -7.21 13.87 25.35
N ALA A 182 -8.30 13.82 26.13
CA ALA A 182 -8.33 14.32 27.51
C ALA A 182 -7.38 13.54 28.44
N LYS A 183 -7.23 12.22 28.28
CA LYS A 183 -6.32 11.40 29.10
C LYS A 183 -4.84 11.72 28.85
N LEU A 184 -4.50 12.15 27.63
CA LEU A 184 -3.15 12.60 27.27
C LEU A 184 -2.82 13.99 27.84
N LYS A 185 -3.79 14.91 27.88
CA LYS A 185 -3.61 16.25 28.51
C LYS A 185 -3.39 16.18 30.02
N GLU A 186 -4.07 15.27 30.72
CA GLU A 186 -3.87 15.09 32.17
C GLU A 186 -2.49 14.52 32.55
N LYS A 187 -1.90 13.70 31.68
CA LYS A 187 -0.55 13.17 31.89
C LYS A 187 0.52 14.26 31.69
N LYS A 188 0.27 15.24 30.82
CA LYS A 188 1.16 16.39 30.59
C LYS A 188 1.13 17.40 31.75
N LYS A 189 -0.04 17.62 32.38
CA LYS A 189 -0.16 18.50 33.57
C LYS A 189 0.51 17.95 34.84
N ARG A 190 0.73 16.64 34.95
CA ARG A 190 1.37 16.01 36.12
C ARG A 190 2.91 15.98 36.05
N GLY A 191 3.50 16.36 34.90
CA GLY A 191 4.95 16.37 34.69
C GLY A 191 5.63 17.71 34.98
N ASP A 192 4.89 18.78 35.24
CA ASP A 192 5.42 20.09 35.63
C ASP A 192 5.14 20.35 37.12
N LEU A 193 5.99 19.78 37.98
CA LEU A 193 6.21 20.27 39.34
C LEU A 193 7.70 20.64 39.41
N PRO A 194 8.04 21.93 39.64
CA PRO A 194 9.44 22.35 39.69
C PRO A 194 10.13 21.83 40.98
N CYS A 195 11.44 21.60 40.86
CA CYS A 195 12.37 21.26 41.94
C CYS A 195 12.38 22.29 43.08
#